data_AF-A0A932UVA3-F1
#
_entry.id   AF-A0A932UVA3-F1
#
_cell.length_a   1.000
_cell.length_b   1.000
_cell.length_c   1.000
_cell.angle_alpha   90.00
_cell.angle_beta   90.00
_cell.angle_gamma   90.00
#
_symmetry.space_group_name_H-M   'P 1'
#
loop_
_entity.id
_entity.type
_entity.pdbx_description
1 polymer ?
#
loop_
_entity_poly.entity_id
_entity_poly.type
_entity_poly.pdbx_seq_one_letter_code
_entity_poly.pdbx_strand_id
1 'polypeptide(L)' 'PELHAWERIYNTIRPHQALGYLTPQEFVQQWEQQKSAQCH' A
#
# COMPACT_ATOMS: atom_id res chain seq x y z
N PRO A 1 -12.85 -11.97 -13.40
CA PRO A 1 -13.52 -12.56 -12.20
C PRO A 1 -13.70 -11.51 -11.11
N GLU A 2 -14.81 -11.55 -10.38
CA GLU A 2 -15.19 -10.57 -9.33
C GLU A 2 -14.13 -10.44 -8.22
N LEU A 3 -13.45 -11.55 -7.90
CA LEU A 3 -12.40 -11.64 -6.89
C LEU A 3 -11.20 -10.72 -7.18
N HIS A 4 -10.77 -10.60 -8.44
CA HIS A 4 -9.67 -9.72 -8.82
C HIS A 4 -10.04 -8.23 -8.73
N ALA A 5 -11.31 -7.88 -8.96
CA ALA A 5 -11.77 -6.51 -8.79
C ALA A 5 -11.75 -6.12 -7.31
N TRP A 6 -12.18 -7.03 -6.43
CA TRP A 6 -12.11 -6.87 -4.98
C TRP A 6 -10.68 -6.71 -4.47
N GLU A 7 -9.78 -7.58 -4.92
CA GLU A 7 -8.35 -7.52 -4.59
C GLU A 7 -7.74 -6.16 -4.98
N ARG A 8 -8.00 -5.70 -6.21
CA ARG A 8 -7.52 -4.40 -6.68
C ARG A 8 -8.05 -3.25 -5.81
N ILE A 9 -9.35 -3.23 -5.52
CA ILE A 9 -9.96 -2.18 -4.70
C ILE A 9 -9.35 -2.16 -3.30
N TYR A 10 -9.17 -3.33 -2.67
CA TYR A 10 -8.57 -3.43 -1.35
C TYR A 10 -7.12 -2.94 -1.33
N ASN A 11 -6.31 -3.40 -2.29
CA ASN A 11 -4.88 -3.13 -2.30
C ASN A 11 -4.53 -1.70 -2.76
N THR A 12 -5.37 -1.05 -3.58
CA THR A 12 -4.99 0.21 -4.25
C THR A 12 -5.96 1.37 -4.05
N ILE A 13 -7.12 1.17 -3.41
CA ILE A 13 -8.14 2.23 -3.26
C ILE A 13 -8.57 2.40 -1.81
N ARG A 14 -8.65 1.31 -1.02
CA ARG A 14 -9.19 1.36 0.34
C ARG A 14 -8.10 1.74 1.34
N PRO A 15 -8.16 2.94 1.95
CA PRO A 15 -7.23 3.31 3.02
C PRO A 15 -7.57 2.54 4.30
N HIS A 16 -6.53 2.17 5.04
CA HIS A 16 -6.66 1.42 6.29
C HIS A 16 -6.16 2.26 7.46
N GLN A 17 -6.98 2.43 8.50
CA GLN A 17 -6.58 3.21 9.68
C GLN A 17 -5.32 2.65 10.35
N ALA A 18 -5.16 1.31 10.37
CA ALA A 18 -3.98 0.65 10.92
C ALA A 18 -2.66 0.99 10.17
N LEU A 19 -2.76 1.40 8.90
CA LEU A 19 -1.63 1.83 8.08
C LEU A 19 -1.48 3.37 8.07
N GLY A 20 -2.13 4.09 8.98
CA GLY A 20 -2.12 5.56 8.98
C GLY A 20 -2.94 6.17 7.85
N TYR A 21 -4.07 5.55 7.49
CA TYR A 21 -4.93 5.93 6.35
C TYR A 21 -4.30 5.73 4.98
N LEU A 22 -3.31 4.84 4.88
CA LEU A 22 -2.72 4.40 3.61
C LEU A 22 -3.39 3.13 3.08
N THR A 23 -3.37 2.95 1.77
CA THR A 23 -3.59 1.66 1.13
C THR A 23 -2.38 0.73 1.35
N PRO A 24 -2.55 -0.60 1.24
CA PRO A 24 -1.43 -1.54 1.34
C PRO A 24 -0.31 -1.23 0.32
N GLN A 25 -0.68 -0.83 -0.90
CA GLN A 25 0.29 -0.44 -1.92
C GLN A 25 1.09 0.81 -1.53
N GLU A 26 0.44 1.86 -1.05
CA GLU A 26 1.12 3.09 -0.61
C GLU A 26 2.06 2.83 0.57
N PHE A 27 1.65 1.97 1.51
CA PHE A 27 2.49 1.58 2.65
C PHE A 27 3.78 0.90 2.19
N VAL A 28 3.69 -0.07 1.27
CA VAL A 28 4.88 -0.76 0.71
C VAL A 28 5.77 0.22 -0.03
N GLN A 29 5.21 1.10 -0.85
CA GLN A 29 5.97 2.12 -1.59
C GLN A 29 6.74 3.06 -0.64
N GLN A 30 6.10 3.51 0.44
CA GLN A 30 6.77 4.35 1.43
C GLN A 30 7.89 3.60 2.15
N TRP A 31 7.67 2.33 2.50
CA TRP A 31 8.70 1.49 3.13
C TRP A 31 9.91 1.27 2.20
N GLU A 32 9.68 1.02 0.91
CA GLU A 32 10.75 0.89 -0.09
C GLU A 32 11.53 2.19 -0.28
N GLN A 33 10.85 3.33 -0.28
CA GLN A 33 11.49 4.65 -0.37
C GLN A 33 12.36 4.93 0.85
N GLN A 34 11.87 4.62 2.07
CA GLN A 34 12.65 4.78 3.30
C GLN A 34 13.88 3.88 3.30
N LYS A 35 13.74 2.62 2.87
CA LYS A 35 14.86 1.68 2.76
C LYS A 35 15.92 2.16 1.76
N SER A 36 15.49 2.71 0.63
CA SER A 36 16.38 3.25 -0.40
C SER A 36 17.09 4.53 0.06
N ALA A 37 16.41 5.37 0.83
CA ALA A 37 16.98 6.59 1.40
C ALA A 37 18.03 6.29 2.48
N GLN A 38 17.87 5.20 3.24
CA GLN A 38 18.77 4.82 4.34
C GLN A 38 20.11 4.22 3.89
N CYS A 39 20.30 3.98 2.59
CA CYS A 39 21.56 3.44 2.02
C CYS A 39 22.55 4.49 1.51
N HIS A 40 22.50 5.74 2.00
CA HIS A 40 23.48 6.79 1.66
C HIS A 40 24.26 7.25 2.89
#